data_AF-A0ABD0ZPQ9-F1
#
_entry.id   AF-A0ABD0ZPQ9-F1
#
_cell.length_a   1.000
_cell.length_b   1.000
_cell.length_c   1.000
_cell.angle_alpha   90.00
_cell.angle_beta   90.00
_cell.angle_gamma   90.00
#
_symmetry.space_group_name_H-M   'P 1'
#
loop_
_entity.id
_entity.type
_entity.pdbx_description
1 polymer ?
#
loop_
_entity_poly.entity_id
_entity_poly.type
_entity_poly.pdbx_seq_one_letter_code
_entity_poly.pdbx_strand_id
1 'polypeptide(L)'
;MEDPLDDFDEFDRLCGLTKINWVSEDNFKLCLFPFSLGDKAHQWEKTLPQGTITSSDDCKKVFLAKLFSNSRTARIQNEISGFTQKTNETYSEAWERFKLYTSQ
;
A
#
# COMPACT_ATOMS: atom_id res chain seq x y z
N MET A 1 -3.70 -9.58 11.22
CA MET A 1 -3.45 -8.76 10.02
C MET A 1 -2.53 -7.68 10.51
N GLU A 2 -1.24 -7.80 10.26
CA GLU A 2 -0.25 -6.77 10.63
C GLU A 2 -0.61 -5.48 9.90
N ASP A 3 -0.51 -4.34 10.60
CA ASP A 3 -0.69 -3.03 9.99
C ASP A 3 0.55 -2.76 9.12
N PRO A 4 0.39 -2.48 7.82
CA PRO A 4 1.52 -2.15 6.96
C PRO A 4 2.35 -0.93 7.43
N LEU A 5 1.79 -0.09 8.31
CA LEU A 5 2.52 0.97 9.00
C LEU A 5 3.44 0.41 10.09
N ASP A 6 3.00 -0.60 10.85
CA ASP A 6 3.81 -1.27 11.87
C ASP A 6 4.99 -2.00 11.21
N ASP A 7 4.76 -2.68 10.07
CA ASP A 7 5.83 -3.31 9.27
C ASP A 7 6.89 -2.30 8.83
N PHE A 8 6.44 -1.09 8.46
CA PHE A 8 7.31 -0.02 8.01
C PHE A 8 8.12 0.58 9.17
N ASP A 9 7.50 0.78 10.33
CA ASP A 9 8.16 1.29 11.52
C ASP A 9 9.18 0.28 12.07
N GLU A 10 8.88 -1.01 12.05
CA GLU A 10 9.82 -2.07 12.41
C GLU A 10 11.02 -2.09 11.44
N PHE A 11 10.78 -1.88 10.14
CA PHE A 11 11.85 -1.73 9.15
C PHE A 11 12.73 -0.49 9.43
N ASP A 12 12.13 0.67 9.71
CA ASP A 12 12.87 1.91 10.00
C ASP A 12 13.72 1.74 11.28
N ARG A 13 13.17 1.06 12.29
CA ARG A 13 13.85 0.69 13.54
C ARG A 13 15.01 -0.26 13.29
N LEU A 14 14.82 -1.34 12.51
CA LEU A 14 15.88 -2.29 12.17
C LEU A 14 17.03 -1.61 11.43
N CYS A 15 16.72 -0.70 10.50
CA CYS A 15 17.73 0.08 9.80
C CYS A 15 18.54 0.98 10.74
N GLY A 16 17.89 1.58 11.76
CA GLY A 16 18.54 2.41 12.76
C GLY A 16 19.48 1.65 13.71
N LEU A 17 19.34 0.32 13.85
CA LEU A 17 20.21 -0.50 14.69
C LEU A 17 21.56 -0.81 14.05
N THR A 18 21.64 -0.78 12.71
CA THR A 18 22.85 -1.06 11.94
C THR A 18 23.54 0.23 11.51
N LYS A 19 24.51 0.69 12.29
CA LYS A 19 25.45 1.72 11.83
C LYS A 19 26.53 1.09 10.96
N ILE A 20 26.32 1.09 9.64
CA ILE A 20 27.37 0.74 8.68
C ILE A 20 28.18 2.00 8.40
N ASN A 21 29.45 1.98 8.78
CA ASN A 21 30.37 3.04 8.39
C ASN A 21 30.41 3.13 6.85
N TRP A 22 30.34 4.35 6.31
CA TRP A 22 30.43 4.68 4.86
C TRP A 22 29.15 4.58 4.02
N VAL A 23 28.00 4.19 4.59
CA VAL A 23 26.71 4.22 3.88
C VAL A 23 25.76 5.17 4.62
N SER A 24 25.19 6.14 3.90
CA SER A 24 24.12 6.98 4.46
C SER A 24 22.94 6.09 4.87
N GLU A 25 22.31 6.38 6.00
CA GLU A 25 21.14 5.64 6.49
C GLU A 25 20.06 5.50 5.40
N ASP A 26 19.89 6.54 4.58
CA ASP A 26 18.98 6.54 3.43
C ASP A 26 19.35 5.52 2.36
N ASN A 27 20.65 5.43 2.00
CA ASN A 27 21.12 4.46 1.01
C ASN A 27 21.00 3.02 1.54
N PHE A 28 21.18 2.85 2.85
CA PHE A 28 21.02 1.56 3.51
C PHE A 28 19.55 1.12 3.53
N LYS A 29 18.64 2.02 3.91
CA LYS A 29 17.18 1.81 3.85
C LYS A 29 16.73 1.47 2.43
N LEU A 30 17.20 2.21 1.41
CA LEU A 30 16.88 1.92 0.02
C LEU A 30 17.38 0.55 -0.44
N CYS A 31 18.53 0.08 0.05
CA CYS A 31 19.04 -1.25 -0.28
C CYS A 31 18.25 -2.39 0.37
N LEU A 32 17.75 -2.19 1.61
CA LEU A 32 17.02 -3.23 2.35
C LEU A 32 15.52 -3.25 2.06
N PHE A 33 14.97 -2.13 1.58
CA PHE A 33 13.54 -2.01 1.32
C PHE A 33 12.98 -3.08 0.36
N PRO A 34 13.65 -3.42 -0.76
CA PRO A 34 13.19 -4.52 -1.63
C PRO A 34 13.06 -5.87 -0.92
N PHE A 35 13.79 -6.08 0.19
CA PHE A 35 13.79 -7.31 0.97
C PHE A 35 12.72 -7.33 2.07
N SER A 36 12.31 -6.17 2.59
CA SER A 36 11.16 -6.07 3.51
C SER A 36 9.83 -6.18 2.75
N LEU A 37 9.82 -5.78 1.49
CA LEU A 37 8.74 -5.98 0.56
C LEU A 37 8.64 -7.45 0.14
N GLY A 38 7.84 -8.25 0.86
CA GLY A 38 7.56 -9.64 0.45
C GLY A 38 7.16 -9.77 -1.04
N ASP A 39 7.21 -10.98 -1.61
CA ASP A 39 7.22 -11.25 -3.07
C ASP A 39 6.32 -10.36 -3.95
N LYS A 40 5.06 -10.11 -3.57
CA LYS A 40 4.12 -9.29 -4.35
C LYS A 40 4.53 -7.81 -4.41
N ALA A 41 5.08 -7.29 -3.33
CA ALA A 41 5.54 -5.90 -3.26
C ALA A 41 6.86 -5.73 -4.03
N HIS A 42 7.77 -6.71 -3.98
CA HIS A 42 8.98 -6.72 -4.80
C HIS A 42 8.67 -6.76 -6.32
N GLN A 43 7.67 -7.53 -6.74
CA GLN A 43 7.22 -7.52 -8.15
C GLN A 43 6.64 -6.17 -8.56
N TRP A 44 5.87 -5.52 -7.69
CA TRP A 44 5.34 -4.17 -7.94
C TRP A 44 6.46 -3.13 -8.03
N GLU A 45 7.46 -3.17 -7.15
CA GLU A 45 8.60 -2.25 -7.18
C GLU A 45 9.30 -2.28 -8.55
N LYS A 46 9.49 -3.46 -9.15
CA LYS A 46 10.07 -3.63 -10.49
C LYS A 46 9.24 -3.02 -11.62
N THR A 47 7.95 -2.73 -11.39
CA THR A 47 7.09 -2.05 -12.36
C THR A 47 7.23 -0.52 -12.32
N LEU A 48 7.89 0.02 -11.29
CA LEU A 48 8.08 1.47 -11.17
C LEU A 48 9.10 1.97 -12.20
N PRO A 49 8.87 3.14 -12.80
CA PRO A 49 9.85 3.79 -13.66
C PRO A 49 11.18 4.03 -12.91
N GLN A 50 12.30 3.91 -13.61
CA GLN A 50 13.61 4.27 -13.06
C GLN A 50 13.61 5.73 -12.59
N GLY A 51 14.17 5.99 -11.41
CA GLY A 51 14.18 7.33 -10.80
C GLY A 51 12.89 7.73 -10.08
N THR A 52 11.91 6.82 -9.94
CA THR A 52 10.71 7.08 -9.11
C THR A 52 11.05 7.13 -7.61
N ILE A 53 12.03 6.33 -7.18
CA ILE A 53 12.49 6.27 -5.80
C ILE A 53 13.94 6.76 -5.79
N THR A 54 14.18 7.95 -5.25
CA THR A 54 15.53 8.54 -5.15
C THR A 54 15.98 8.81 -3.72
N SER A 55 15.05 8.73 -2.77
CA SER A 55 15.26 8.93 -1.34
C SER A 55 14.43 7.93 -0.55
N SER A 56 14.79 7.71 0.72
CA SER A 56 14.00 6.89 1.64
C SER A 56 12.56 7.43 1.77
N ASP A 57 12.38 8.75 1.75
CA ASP A 57 11.06 9.39 1.81
C ASP A 57 10.21 9.13 0.57
N ASP A 58 10.79 9.13 -0.63
CA ASP A 58 10.07 8.77 -1.85
C ASP A 58 9.59 7.33 -1.78
N CYS A 59 10.46 6.45 -1.27
CA CYS A 59 10.17 5.05 -1.04
C CYS A 59 8.95 4.86 -0.13
N LYS A 60 8.94 5.53 1.03
CA LYS A 60 7.82 5.58 1.98
C LYS A 60 6.53 6.04 1.29
N LYS A 61 6.58 7.17 0.59
CA LYS A 61 5.40 7.76 -0.06
C LYS A 61 4.79 6.84 -1.11
N VAL A 62 5.62 6.30 -2.01
CA VAL A 62 5.16 5.47 -3.14
C VAL A 62 4.62 4.14 -2.63
N PHE A 63 5.23 3.57 -1.60
CA PHE A 63 4.76 2.35 -0.93
C PHE A 63 3.43 2.53 -0.23
N LEU A 64 3.32 3.55 0.63
CA LEU A 64 2.06 3.85 1.32
C LEU A 64 0.95 4.14 0.32
N ALA A 65 1.22 4.92 -0.73
CA ALA A 65 0.24 5.18 -1.79
C ALA A 65 -0.26 3.88 -2.44
N LYS A 66 0.63 2.92 -2.71
CA LYS A 66 0.26 1.61 -3.27
C LYS A 66 -0.54 0.77 -2.28
N LEU A 67 -0.13 0.70 -1.02
CA LEU A 67 -0.84 -0.04 0.02
C LEU A 67 -2.26 0.50 0.23
N PHE A 68 -2.40 1.82 0.39
CA PHE A 68 -3.70 2.46 0.55
C PHE A 68 -4.56 2.40 -0.71
N SER A 69 -3.96 2.35 -1.90
CA SER A 69 -4.68 2.07 -3.14
C SER A 69 -5.22 0.64 -3.14
N ASN A 70 -4.37 -0.35 -2.85
CA ASN A 70 -4.77 -1.76 -2.81
C ASN A 70 -5.83 -2.01 -1.72
N SER A 71 -5.70 -1.42 -0.53
CA SER A 71 -6.67 -1.57 0.55
C SER A 71 -8.02 -0.94 0.21
N ARG A 72 -8.00 0.22 -0.46
CA ARG A 72 -9.20 0.85 -1.01
C ARG A 72 -9.87 -0.02 -2.07
N THR A 73 -9.09 -0.57 -3.01
CA THR A 73 -9.60 -1.50 -4.01
C THR A 73 -10.20 -2.75 -3.37
N ALA A 74 -9.52 -3.36 -2.40
CA ALA A 74 -10.02 -4.52 -1.67
C ALA A 74 -11.32 -4.21 -0.91
N ARG A 75 -11.40 -3.02 -0.29
CA ARG A 75 -12.64 -2.55 0.36
C ARG A 75 -13.78 -2.43 -0.64
N ILE A 76 -13.56 -1.78 -1.78
CA ILE A 76 -14.58 -1.64 -2.84
C ILE A 76 -15.01 -3.02 -3.36
N GLN A 77 -14.07 -3.93 -3.60
CA GLN A 77 -14.39 -5.32 -4.01
C GLN A 77 -15.25 -6.05 -2.97
N ASN A 78 -14.96 -5.87 -1.68
CA ASN A 78 -15.78 -6.43 -0.60
C ASN A 78 -17.18 -5.81 -0.55
N GLU A 79 -17.30 -4.49 -0.70
CA GLU A 79 -18.59 -3.78 -0.76
C GLU A 79 -19.45 -4.27 -1.95
N ILE A 80 -18.83 -4.51 -3.10
CA ILE A 80 -19.49 -5.06 -4.30
C ILE A 80 -19.90 -6.52 -4.07
N SER A 81 -19.00 -7.36 -3.55
CA SER A 81 -19.24 -8.81 -3.38
C SER A 81 -20.28 -9.09 -2.29
N GLY A 82 -20.31 -8.28 -1.23
CA GLY A 82 -21.30 -8.35 -0.16
C GLY A 82 -22.54 -7.49 -0.41
N PHE A 83 -22.71 -6.93 -1.61
CA PHE A 83 -23.79 -5.99 -1.88
C PHE A 83 -25.15 -6.69 -1.82
N THR A 84 -26.03 -6.19 -0.95
CA THR A 84 -27.43 -6.61 -0.87
C THR A 84 -28.34 -5.39 -0.78
N GLN A 85 -29.53 -5.48 -1.39
CA GLN A 85 -30.56 -4.47 -1.20
C GLN A 85 -31.00 -4.44 0.28
N LYS A 86 -31.01 -3.25 0.87
CA LYS A 86 -31.46 -2.99 2.25
C LYS A 86 -32.99 -3.00 2.33
N THR A 87 -33.53 -3.37 3.48
CA THR A 87 -34.99 -3.50 3.71
C THR A 87 -35.75 -2.18 3.54
N ASN A 88 -35.09 -1.03 3.76
CA ASN A 88 -35.68 0.30 3.67
C ASN A 88 -35.24 1.09 2.42
N GLU A 89 -34.59 0.46 1.43
CA GLU A 89 -34.22 1.12 0.19
C GLU A 89 -35.01 0.54 -1.00
N THR A 90 -35.41 1.42 -1.92
CA THR A 90 -35.99 1.02 -3.19
C THR A 90 -34.93 0.41 -4.10
N TYR A 91 -35.36 -0.35 -5.10
CA TYR A 91 -34.44 -0.92 -6.10
C TYR A 91 -33.62 0.18 -6.81
N SER A 92 -34.24 1.32 -7.10
CA SER A 92 -33.57 2.45 -7.74
C SER A 92 -32.44 2.99 -6.87
N GLU A 93 -32.68 3.19 -5.58
CA GLU A 93 -31.66 3.68 -4.64
C GLU A 93 -30.53 2.66 -4.45
N ALA A 94 -30.86 1.36 -4.36
CA ALA A 94 -29.85 0.31 -4.31
C ALA A 94 -28.96 0.32 -5.56
N TRP A 95 -29.57 0.49 -6.74
CA TRP A 95 -28.84 0.56 -8.01
C TRP A 95 -27.92 1.78 -8.09
N GLU A 96 -28.36 2.95 -7.61
CA GLU A 96 -27.50 4.14 -7.54
C GLU A 96 -26.31 3.95 -6.60
N ARG A 97 -26.54 3.32 -5.45
CA ARG A 97 -25.49 3.00 -4.49
C ARG A 97 -24.48 2.00 -5.04
N PHE A 98 -24.94 1.00 -5.78
CA PHE A 98 -24.07 0.05 -6.48
C PHE A 98 -23.19 0.75 -7.53
N LYS A 99 -23.78 1.65 -8.34
CA LYS A 99 -23.04 2.43 -9.34
C LYS A 99 -21.91 3.25 -8.71
N LEU A 100 -22.11 3.79 -7.50
CA LEU A 100 -21.11 4.57 -6.77
C LEU A 100 -19.84 3.77 -6.45
N TYR A 101 -19.95 2.45 -6.27
CA TYR A 101 -18.79 1.58 -6.06
C TYR A 101 -18.04 1.27 -7.36
N THR A 102 -18.75 1.26 -8.50
CA THR A 102 -18.16 0.97 -9.83
C THR A 102 -17.56 2.21 -10.50
N SER A 103 -17.85 3.41 -10.00
CA SER A 103 -17.37 4.69 -10.55
C SER A 103 -16.19 5.30 -9.79
N GLN A 104 -15.61 4.58 -8.82
CA GLN A 104 -14.51 5.04 -7.95
C GLN A 104 -13.15 4.48 -8.37
#